data_AF-A0A0M2V2I3-F1
#
_entry.id   AF-A0A0M2V2I3-F1
#
_cell.length_a   1.000
_cell.length_b   1.000
_cell.length_c   1.000
_cell.angle_alpha   90.00
_cell.angle_beta   90.00
_cell.angle_gamma   90.00
#
_symmetry.space_group_name_H-M   'P 1'
#
loop_
_entity.id
_entity.type
_entity.pdbx_description
1 polymer ?
#
loop_
_entity_poly.entity_id
_entity_poly.type
_entity_poly.pdbx_seq_one_letter_code
_entity_poly.pdbx_strand_id
1 'polypeptide(L)'
;MSNKKADKPKLVHSKDVEARPQPGTPEFDAWLLKRAKERADEYFTGEYDLGDDERGILAGGYDRLLMSDKELAEEEKAMEQAHKQERRKHLKSVDSK
;
A
#
# COMPACT_ATOMS: atom_id res chain seq x y z
N MET A 1 -41.59 4.69 10.13
CA MET A 1 -40.20 4.23 9.92
C MET A 1 -39.84 4.44 8.46
N SER A 2 -39.12 5.51 8.13
CA SER A 2 -38.78 5.85 6.75
C SER A 2 -37.49 5.13 6.34
N ASN A 3 -37.57 4.23 5.36
CA ASN A 3 -36.42 3.52 4.81
C ASN A 3 -35.55 4.49 3.99
N LYS A 4 -34.50 5.03 4.62
CA LYS A 4 -33.42 5.70 3.88
C LYS A 4 -32.68 4.65 3.05
N LYS A 5 -32.93 4.62 1.74
CA LYS A 5 -32.05 3.90 0.82
C LYS A 5 -30.70 4.61 0.80
N ALA A 6 -29.63 3.89 1.12
CA ALA A 6 -28.29 4.39 1.00
C ALA A 6 -27.97 4.62 -0.49
N ASP A 7 -27.79 5.88 -0.87
CA ASP A 7 -27.28 6.24 -2.18
C ASP A 7 -25.85 5.70 -2.30
N LYS A 8 -25.68 4.70 -3.17
CA LYS A 8 -24.35 4.17 -3.50
C LYS A 8 -23.52 5.32 -4.09
N PRO A 9 -22.26 5.52 -3.65
CA PRO A 9 -21.41 6.55 -4.24
C PRO A 9 -21.23 6.25 -5.73
N LYS A 10 -21.70 7.15 -6.59
CA LYS A 10 -21.50 7.05 -8.04
C LYS A 10 -20.06 7.42 -8.33
N LEU A 11 -19.34 6.54 -9.03
CA LEU A 11 -17.99 6.79 -9.51
C LEU A 11 -18.05 7.96 -10.51
N VAL A 12 -17.74 9.17 -10.03
CA VAL A 12 -17.60 10.36 -10.86
C VAL A 12 -16.32 10.13 -11.67
N HIS A 13 -16.46 9.59 -12.87
CA HIS A 13 -15.38 9.67 -13.84
C HIS A 13 -15.24 11.15 -14.15
N SER A 14 -14.16 11.76 -13.67
CA SER A 14 -13.76 13.10 -14.05
C SER A 14 -13.78 13.18 -15.57
N LYS A 15 -14.74 13.97 -16.07
CA LYS A 15 -14.98 14.19 -17.50
C LYS A 15 -13.90 15.12 -18.04
N ASP A 16 -12.66 14.67 -18.10
CA ASP A 16 -11.59 15.31 -18.88
C ASP A 16 -10.63 14.22 -19.37
N VAL A 17 -11.18 13.17 -19.98
CA VAL A 17 -10.36 12.25 -20.77
C VAL A 17 -10.17 12.92 -22.12
N GLU A 18 -8.97 13.46 -22.38
CA GLU A 18 -8.57 13.94 -23.71
C GLU A 18 -9.10 12.97 -24.77
N ALA A 19 -9.84 13.49 -25.76
CA ALA A 19 -10.52 12.67 -26.76
C ALA A 19 -9.50 11.78 -27.49
N ARG A 20 -9.57 10.46 -27.25
CA ARG A 20 -8.66 9.49 -27.84
C ARG A 20 -8.80 9.50 -29.37
N PRO A 21 -7.73 9.77 -30.14
CA PRO A 21 -7.78 9.71 -31.60
C PRO A 21 -8.06 8.29 -32.10
N GLN A 22 -8.50 8.17 -33.37
CA GLN A 22 -8.77 6.85 -33.97
C GLN A 22 -7.48 6.02 -34.08
N PRO A 23 -7.48 4.74 -33.68
CA PRO A 23 -6.30 3.88 -33.80
C PRO A 23 -5.81 3.77 -35.25
N GLY A 24 -4.50 3.88 -35.47
CA GLY A 24 -3.88 3.76 -36.79
C GLY A 24 -3.74 5.09 -37.55
N THR A 25 -4.13 6.22 -36.95
CA THR A 25 -3.77 7.56 -37.48
C THR A 25 -2.45 8.04 -36.89
N PRO A 26 -1.69 8.89 -37.61
CA PRO A 26 -0.49 9.51 -37.05
C PRO A 26 -0.78 10.37 -35.80
N GLU A 27 -1.99 10.91 -35.68
CA GLU A 27 -2.45 11.65 -34.50
C GLU A 27 -2.57 10.74 -33.26
N PHE A 28 -2.94 9.48 -33.46
CA PHE A 28 -3.02 8.49 -32.38
C PHE A 28 -1.64 8.13 -31.83
N ASP A 29 -0.65 7.99 -32.70
CA ASP A 29 0.73 7.70 -32.31
C ASP A 29 1.35 8.88 -31.53
N ALA A 30 1.09 10.11 -31.97
CA ALA A 30 1.52 11.32 -31.27
C ALA A 30 0.86 11.43 -29.87
N TRP A 31 -0.44 11.13 -29.79
CA TRP A 31 -1.19 11.11 -28.53
C TRP A 31 -0.65 10.04 -27.56
N LEU A 32 -0.36 8.84 -28.06
CA LEU A 32 0.26 7.76 -27.27
C LEU A 32 1.62 8.17 -26.73
N LEU A 33 2.48 8.76 -27.56
CA LEU A 33 3.81 9.19 -27.15
C LEU A 33 3.77 10.29 -26.09
N LYS A 34 2.87 11.27 -26.23
CA LYS A 34 2.66 12.33 -25.23
C LYS A 34 2.28 11.72 -23.88
N ARG A 35 1.27 10.85 -23.87
CA ARG A 35 0.79 10.18 -22.66
C ARG A 35 1.83 9.26 -22.03
N ALA A 36 2.60 8.55 -22.85
CA ALA A 36 3.67 7.67 -22.36
C ALA A 36 4.77 8.47 -21.66
N LYS A 37 5.13 9.64 -22.19
CA LYS A 37 6.10 10.55 -21.54
C LYS A 37 5.58 11.10 -20.23
N GLU A 38 4.38 11.68 -20.21
CA GLU A 38 3.77 12.21 -18.98
C GLU A 38 3.69 11.16 -17.88
N ARG A 39 3.28 9.94 -18.23
CA ARG A 39 3.21 8.83 -17.28
C ARG A 39 4.60 8.37 -16.83
N ALA A 40 5.58 8.33 -17.72
CA ALA A 40 6.95 8.00 -17.34
C ALA A 40 7.52 9.05 -16.37
N ASP A 41 7.32 10.33 -16.66
CA ASP A 41 7.73 11.42 -15.79
C ASP A 41 7.04 11.31 -14.42
N GLU A 42 5.74 11.03 -14.37
CA GLU A 42 5.02 10.78 -13.11
C GLU A 42 5.66 9.62 -12.31
N TYR A 43 5.97 8.50 -12.95
CA TYR A 43 6.58 7.34 -12.27
C TYR A 43 8.02 7.57 -11.81
N PHE A 44 8.82 8.31 -12.57
CA PHE A 44 10.24 8.49 -12.28
C PHE A 44 10.56 9.75 -11.46
N THR A 45 9.66 10.75 -11.47
CA THR A 45 9.85 12.01 -10.74
C THR A 45 8.85 12.21 -9.60
N GLY A 46 7.73 11.48 -9.62
CA GLY A 46 6.81 11.43 -8.50
C GLY A 46 7.49 10.78 -7.30
N GLU A 47 7.56 11.51 -6.19
CA GLU A 47 7.81 10.93 -4.88
C GLU A 47 6.59 10.07 -4.55
N TYR A 48 6.63 8.80 -4.98
CA TYR A 48 5.62 7.83 -4.59
C TYR A 48 5.83 7.57 -3.11
N ASP A 49 4.92 8.13 -2.30
CA ASP A 49 4.70 7.66 -0.95
C ASP A 49 4.19 6.22 -1.07
N LEU A 50 5.14 5.28 -1.12
CA LEU A 50 4.89 3.85 -0.95
C LEU A 50 4.29 3.56 0.43
N GLY A 51 4.20 4.60 1.28
CA GLY A 51 3.13 4.83 2.23
C GLY A 51 2.69 3.56 2.88
N ASP A 52 3.57 3.04 3.76
CA ASP A 52 3.44 1.88 4.66
C ASP A 52 2.10 1.15 4.52
N ASP A 53 1.82 0.66 3.31
CA ASP A 53 0.52 0.11 3.03
C ASP A 53 0.50 -1.22 3.76
N GLU A 54 -0.64 -1.70 4.25
CA GLU A 54 -0.66 -2.98 4.97
C GLU A 54 -0.27 -4.20 4.08
N ARG A 55 0.21 -3.94 2.87
CA ARG A 55 0.90 -4.85 1.96
C ARG A 55 2.41 -4.56 1.85
N GLY A 56 2.96 -3.83 2.81
CA GLY A 56 4.30 -3.27 2.81
C GLY A 56 5.38 -4.31 2.56
N ILE A 57 6.62 -3.87 2.44
CA ILE A 57 7.77 -4.78 2.31
C ILE A 57 7.61 -5.83 3.42
N LEU A 58 7.49 -7.10 3.03
CA LEU A 58 7.15 -8.25 3.89
C LEU A 58 8.08 -8.40 5.12
N ALA A 59 9.12 -7.57 5.20
CA ALA A 59 10.15 -7.49 6.22
C ALA A 59 10.25 -6.09 6.89
N GLY A 60 9.13 -5.38 7.08
CA GLY A 60 9.07 -4.12 7.81
C GLY A 60 9.35 -2.87 6.96
N GLY A 61 9.10 -1.69 7.54
CA GLY A 61 9.30 -0.40 6.88
C GLY A 61 10.75 -0.14 6.46
N TYR A 62 10.96 0.90 5.64
CA TYR A 62 12.28 1.26 5.09
C TYR A 62 13.39 1.38 6.14
N ASP A 63 13.07 1.83 7.36
CA ASP A 63 14.03 1.96 8.45
C ASP A 63 14.65 0.60 8.83
N ARG A 64 13.90 -0.49 8.75
CA ARG A 64 14.40 -1.84 9.06
C ARG A 64 15.44 -2.33 8.05
N LEU A 65 15.39 -1.84 6.80
CA LEU A 65 16.40 -2.14 5.78
C LEU A 65 17.73 -1.42 6.05
N LEU A 66 17.70 -0.32 6.80
CA LEU A 66 18.87 0.47 7.16
C LEU A 66 19.46 0.06 8.51
N MET A 67 18.78 -0.78 9.28
CA MET A 67 19.27 -1.31 10.55
C MET A 67 20.42 -2.30 10.32
N SER A 68 21.36 -2.30 11.26
CA SER A 68 22.40 -3.32 11.33
C SER A 68 21.84 -4.67 11.81
N ASP A 69 22.51 -5.77 11.48
CA ASP A 69 22.14 -7.12 11.95
C ASP A 69 21.96 -7.21 13.47
N LYS A 70 22.72 -6.40 14.23
CA LYS A 70 22.63 -6.35 15.69
C LYS A 70 21.34 -5.70 16.17
N GLU A 71 20.98 -4.56 15.60
CA GLU A 71 19.73 -3.84 15.93
C GLU A 71 18.51 -4.68 15.57
N LEU A 72 18.56 -5.36 14.42
CA LEU A 72 17.50 -6.23 13.94
C LEU A 72 17.28 -7.44 14.87
N ALA A 73 18.37 -8.05 15.35
CA ALA A 73 18.31 -9.15 16.32
C ALA A 73 17.76 -8.72 17.70
N GLU A 74 18.04 -7.48 18.11
CA GLU A 74 17.50 -6.92 19.36
C GLU A 74 16.01 -6.63 19.26
N GLU A 75 15.56 -6.05 18.14
CA GLU A 75 14.14 -5.81 17.84
C GLU A 75 13.34 -7.13 17.82
N GLU A 76 13.82 -8.14 17.09
CA GLU A 76 13.16 -9.45 17.02
C GLU A 76 13.06 -10.12 18.40
N LYS A 77 14.12 -10.00 19.21
CA LYS A 77 14.12 -10.54 20.58
C LYS A 77 13.12 -9.80 21.47
N ALA A 78 12.99 -8.49 21.33
CA ALA A 78 12.01 -7.69 22.08
C ALA A 78 10.58 -8.07 21.67
N MET A 79 10.33 -8.23 20.37
CA MET A 79 9.03 -8.63 19.83
C MET A 79 8.62 -10.02 20.31
N GLU A 80 9.52 -11.01 20.25
CA GLU A 80 9.23 -12.37 20.73
C GLU A 80 9.01 -12.40 22.25
N GLN A 81 9.71 -11.57 23.03
CA GLN A 81 9.45 -11.44 24.46
C GLN A 81 8.07 -10.85 24.75
N ALA A 82 7.66 -9.80 24.04
CA ALA A 82 6.34 -9.19 24.17
C ALA A 82 5.24 -10.20 23.81
N HIS A 83 5.37 -10.90 22.67
CA HIS A 83 4.43 -11.95 22.28
C HIS A 83 4.38 -13.10 23.30
N LYS A 84 5.53 -13.51 23.86
CA LYS A 84 5.57 -14.53 24.89
C LYS A 84 4.81 -14.09 26.15
N GLN A 85 4.89 -12.82 26.53
CA GLN A 85 4.12 -12.28 27.65
C GLN A 85 2.62 -12.25 27.35
N GLU A 86 2.21 -11.81 26.16
CA GLU A 86 0.80 -11.83 25.72
C GLU A 86 0.23 -13.26 25.72
N ARG A 87 0.96 -14.22 25.12
CA ARG A 87 0.55 -15.64 25.12
C ARG A 87 0.34 -16.16 26.54
N ARG A 88 1.19 -15.77 27.50
CA ARG A 88 1.06 -16.16 28.92
C ARG A 88 -0.19 -15.59 29.59
N LYS A 89 -0.64 -14.38 29.23
CA LYS A 89 -1.88 -13.80 29.79
C LYS A 89 -3.11 -14.64 29.47
N HIS A 90 -3.09 -15.33 28.32
CA HIS A 90 -4.20 -16.15 27.85
C HIS A 90 -4.09 -17.63 28.25
N LEU A 91 -2.98 -18.06 28.87
CA LEU A 91 -2.86 -19.42 29.40
C LEU A 91 -3.53 -19.52 30.77
N LYS A 92 -4.46 -20.46 30.91
CA LYS A 92 -5.00 -20.87 32.22
C LYS A 92 -3.97 -21.76 32.92
N SER A 93 -3.62 -21.44 34.16
CA SER A 93 -2.82 -22.35 34.98
C SER A 93 -3.62 -23.63 35.24
N VAL A 94 -3.03 -24.77 34.90
CA VAL A 94 -3.54 -26.07 35.35
C VAL A 94 -2.77 -26.39 36.62
N ASP A 95 -3.42 -26.34 37.77
CA ASP A 95 -2.83 -26.80 39.01
C ASP A 95 -2.60 -28.32 38.90
N SER A 96 -1.35 -28.76 38.89
CA SER A 96 -1.03 -30.18 38.95
C SER A 96 -1.22 -30.66 40.39
N LYS A 97 -2.16 -31.58 40.57
CA LYS A 97 -2.37 -32.33 41.81
C LYS A 97 -1.18 -33.20 42.18
#